data_AF-X1E8D2-F1
#
_entry.id   AF-X1E8D2-F1
#
_cell.length_a   1.000
_cell.length_b   1.000
_cell.length_c   1.000
_cell.angle_alpha   90.00
_cell.angle_beta   90.00
_cell.angle_gamma   90.00
#
_symmetry.space_group_name_H-M   'P 1'
#
loop_
_entity.id
_entity.type
_entity.pdbx_description
1 polymer ?
#
loop_
_entity_poly.entity_id
_entity_poly.type
_entity_poly.pdbx_seq_one_letter_code
_entity_poly.pdbx_strand_id
1 'polypeptide(L)'
;RIYSNYRAEGGLGDYLTKHNVLGLAGIDTRALVRRIRSLGAMRGVISTVDLDDASLIEKAKAAPSLVGRDLVREVMSTEVMAWDEQLDDWTASEIGVQSRDGQHVVCLDFGMKWNIPRHFASRGNRVTIVPGNTSAEDIRR
;
A
#
# COMPACT_ATOMS: atom_id res chain seq x y z
N ARG A 1 -24.09 3.90 7.77
CA ARG A 1 -23.75 4.79 6.64
C ARG A 1 -23.88 3.97 5.37
N ILE A 2 -24.69 4.39 4.40
CA ILE A 2 -24.96 3.61 3.17
C ILE A 2 -23.85 3.90 2.17
N TYR A 3 -23.33 2.88 1.50
CA TYR A 3 -22.42 3.03 0.36
C TYR A 3 -23.26 3.10 -0.93
N SER A 4 -22.90 4.02 -1.83
CA SER A 4 -23.65 4.25 -3.09
C SER A 4 -22.65 4.42 -4.23
N ASN A 5 -22.28 3.28 -4.83
CA ASN A 5 -21.42 3.22 -6.01
C ASN A 5 -21.71 1.89 -6.74
N TYR A 6 -21.74 1.90 -8.07
CA TYR A 6 -22.01 0.70 -8.86
C TYR A 6 -20.97 -0.42 -8.70
N ARG A 7 -19.74 -0.06 -8.25
CA ARG A 7 -18.64 -1.00 -7.97
C ARG A 7 -18.59 -1.45 -6.51
N ALA A 8 -19.52 -1.01 -5.67
CA ALA A 8 -19.45 -1.32 -4.25
C ALA A 8 -19.85 -2.78 -3.99
N GLU A 9 -18.93 -3.54 -3.42
CA GLU A 9 -19.15 -4.94 -3.01
C GLU A 9 -19.48 -5.06 -1.51
N GLY A 10 -19.44 -3.96 -0.75
CA GLY A 10 -19.71 -3.96 0.67
C GLY A 10 -19.42 -2.60 1.35
N GLY A 11 -19.67 -2.54 2.66
CA GLY A 11 -19.40 -1.36 3.47
C GLY A 11 -17.93 -1.28 3.92
N LEU A 12 -17.41 -0.06 4.07
CA LEU A 12 -16.06 0.16 4.59
C LEU A 12 -15.90 -0.41 6.02
N GLY A 13 -16.92 -0.29 6.86
CA GLY A 13 -16.90 -0.85 8.21
C GLY A 13 -16.73 -2.37 8.20
N ASP A 14 -17.52 -3.06 7.38
CA ASP A 14 -17.46 -4.52 7.23
C ASP A 14 -16.10 -4.97 6.69
N TYR A 15 -15.53 -4.23 5.74
CA TYR A 15 -14.19 -4.48 5.21
C TYR A 15 -13.13 -4.35 6.31
N LEU A 16 -13.15 -3.28 7.10
CA LEU A 16 -12.20 -3.08 8.19
C LEU A 16 -12.30 -4.20 9.23
N THR A 17 -13.53 -4.61 9.60
CA THR A 17 -13.75 -5.74 10.51
C THR A 17 -13.23 -7.05 9.94
N LYS A 18 -13.53 -7.36 8.67
CA LYS A 18 -13.08 -8.57 7.98
C LYS A 18 -11.55 -8.70 7.96
N HIS A 19 -10.85 -7.58 7.78
CA HIS A 19 -9.39 -7.54 7.70
C HIS A 19 -8.70 -7.23 9.04
N ASN A 20 -9.45 -7.21 10.15
CA ASN A 20 -8.96 -6.90 11.49
C ASN A 20 -8.18 -5.57 11.58
N VAL A 21 -8.70 -4.55 10.89
CA VAL A 21 -8.12 -3.19 10.86
C VAL A 21 -8.95 -2.26 11.73
N LEU A 22 -8.31 -1.60 12.68
CA LEU A 22 -8.97 -0.62 13.55
C LEU A 22 -9.27 0.68 12.80
N GLY A 23 -10.52 1.15 12.88
CA GLY A 23 -10.97 2.42 12.32
C GLY A 23 -11.40 3.41 13.40
N LEU A 24 -11.18 4.70 13.15
CA LEU A 24 -11.62 5.80 14.01
C LEU A 24 -12.34 6.86 13.17
N ALA A 25 -13.48 7.34 13.64
CA ALA A 25 -14.27 8.39 13.00
C ALA A 25 -14.80 9.38 14.02
N GLY A 26 -15.24 10.56 13.56
CA GLY A 26 -15.82 11.60 14.43
C GLY A 26 -14.80 12.53 15.10
N ILE A 27 -13.51 12.40 14.77
CA ILE A 27 -12.45 13.31 15.25
C ILE A 27 -12.28 14.52 14.33
N ASP A 28 -11.73 15.62 14.86
CA ASP A 28 -11.27 16.76 14.05
C ASP A 28 -9.97 16.40 13.32
N THR A 29 -10.09 15.78 12.16
CA THR A 29 -8.95 15.45 11.28
C THR A 29 -8.22 16.69 10.80
N ARG A 30 -8.86 17.86 10.74
CA ARG A 30 -8.22 19.13 10.34
C ARG A 30 -7.31 19.65 11.45
N ALA A 31 -7.71 19.56 12.72
CA ALA A 31 -6.82 19.84 13.85
C ALA A 31 -5.64 18.87 13.88
N LEU A 32 -5.88 17.57 13.69
CA LEU A 32 -4.82 16.56 13.63
C LEU A 32 -3.79 16.85 12.53
N VAL A 33 -4.23 17.09 11.30
CA VAL A 33 -3.35 17.41 10.16
C VAL A 33 -2.58 18.70 10.41
N ARG A 34 -3.20 19.74 10.96
CA ARG A 34 -2.49 20.99 11.31
C ARG A 34 -1.39 20.72 12.33
N ARG A 35 -1.66 19.91 13.36
CA ARG A 35 -0.66 19.57 14.38
C ARG A 35 0.52 18.81 13.78
N ILE A 36 0.27 17.78 12.96
CA ILE A 36 1.32 17.01 12.26
C ILE A 36 2.14 17.92 11.33
N ARG A 37 1.48 18.84 10.62
CA ARG A 37 2.18 19.78 9.72
C ARG A 37 3.09 20.75 10.48
N SER A 38 2.66 21.23 11.65
CA SER A 38 3.43 22.19 12.45
C SER A 38 4.52 21.56 13.31
N LEU A 39 4.30 20.35 13.82
CA LEU A 39 5.20 19.68 14.77
C LEU A 39 6.00 18.51 14.16
N GLY A 40 5.69 18.14 12.91
CA GLY A 40 6.26 16.97 12.24
C GLY A 40 5.47 15.69 12.48
N ALA A 41 5.91 14.60 11.85
CA ALA A 41 5.32 13.28 12.03
C ALA A 41 5.48 12.80 13.48
N MET A 42 4.39 12.27 14.05
CA MET A 42 4.35 11.80 15.43
C MET A 42 3.86 10.35 15.47
N ARG A 43 4.35 9.56 16.42
CA ARG A 43 3.78 8.25 16.74
C ARG A 43 2.43 8.45 17.43
N GLY A 44 1.47 7.61 17.09
CA GLY A 44 0.13 7.62 17.67
C GLY A 44 -0.35 6.22 17.97
N VAL A 45 -1.29 6.11 18.90
CA VAL A 45 -1.94 4.86 19.30
C VAL A 45 -3.45 5.08 19.29
N ILE A 46 -4.18 4.07 18.83
CA ILE A 46 -5.64 3.99 18.93
C ILE A 46 -5.94 2.69 19.66
N SER A 47 -6.86 2.73 20.64
CA SER A 47 -7.21 1.59 21.47
C SER A 47 -8.71 1.55 21.74
N THR A 48 -9.26 0.34 21.76
CA THR A 48 -10.64 0.05 22.18
C THR A 48 -10.69 -0.72 23.51
N VAL A 49 -9.54 -1.04 24.09
CA VAL A 49 -9.41 -1.89 25.29
C VAL A 49 -8.82 -1.12 26.47
N ASP A 50 -7.71 -0.43 26.23
CA ASP A 50 -7.12 0.52 27.16
C ASP A 50 -7.71 1.91 26.90
N LEU A 51 -8.27 2.50 27.95
CA LEU A 51 -8.94 3.81 27.93
C LEU A 51 -8.20 4.84 28.81
N ASP A 52 -7.05 4.47 29.39
CA ASP A 52 -6.24 5.40 30.18
C ASP A 52 -5.31 6.23 29.28
N ASP A 53 -5.53 7.55 29.26
CA ASP A 53 -4.75 8.49 28.46
C ASP A 53 -3.26 8.43 28.80
N ALA A 54 -2.90 8.29 30.08
CA ALA A 54 -1.50 8.24 30.51
C ALA A 54 -0.80 7.00 29.96
N SER A 55 -1.42 5.83 30.12
CA SER A 55 -0.96 4.57 29.54
C SER A 55 -0.80 4.66 28.02
N LEU A 56 -1.77 5.24 27.30
CA LEU A 56 -1.71 5.37 25.83
C LEU A 56 -0.60 6.31 25.36
N ILE A 57 -0.36 7.41 26.08
CA ILE A 57 0.75 8.32 25.80
C ILE A 57 2.10 7.60 25.96
N GLU A 58 2.27 6.82 27.02
CA GLU A 58 3.51 6.07 27.25
C GLU A 58 3.72 5.00 26.17
N LYS A 59 2.66 4.29 25.75
CA LYS A 59 2.72 3.36 24.61
C LYS A 59 3.15 4.05 23.31
N ALA A 60 2.60 5.24 23.02
CA ALA A 60 2.96 6.00 21.82
C ALA A 60 4.43 6.47 21.84
N LYS A 61 4.97 6.82 23.03
CA LYS A 61 6.39 7.18 23.19
C LYS A 61 7.32 5.96 23.09
N ALA A 62 6.89 4.82 23.62
CA ALA A 62 7.65 3.57 23.62
C ALA A 62 7.63 2.85 22.25
N ALA A 63 6.63 3.13 21.40
CA ALA A 63 6.50 2.50 20.09
C ALA A 63 7.76 2.70 19.24
N PRO A 64 8.23 1.69 18.49
CA PRO A 64 9.45 1.79 17.70
C PRO A 64 9.38 2.93 16.66
N SER A 65 10.52 3.57 16.42
CA SER A 65 10.64 4.56 15.35
C SER A 65 10.55 3.89 13.98
N LEU A 66 10.01 4.62 13.00
CA LEU A 66 10.05 4.21 11.59
C LEU A 66 11.47 4.35 11.02
N VAL A 67 12.21 5.36 11.48
CA VAL A 67 13.57 5.64 11.00
C VAL A 67 14.49 4.50 11.42
N GLY A 68 15.16 3.89 10.45
CA GLY A 68 16.09 2.78 10.66
C GLY A 68 15.43 1.39 10.69
N ARG A 69 14.10 1.29 10.51
CA ARG A 69 13.41 0.00 10.42
C ARG A 69 13.26 -0.42 8.96
N ASP A 70 13.68 -1.65 8.66
CA ASP A 70 13.50 -2.28 7.35
C ASP A 70 12.11 -2.92 7.27
N LEU A 71 11.10 -2.11 6.95
CA LEU A 71 9.72 -2.58 6.72
C LEU A 71 9.60 -3.40 5.42
N VAL A 72 10.55 -3.25 4.51
CA VAL A 72 10.49 -3.90 3.21
C VAL A 72 10.52 -5.42 3.39
N ARG A 73 11.34 -5.92 4.32
CA ARG A 73 11.39 -7.36 4.66
C ARG A 73 10.07 -7.95 5.13
N GLU A 74 9.16 -7.13 5.69
CA GLU A 74 7.88 -7.60 6.22
C GLU A 74 6.81 -7.72 5.13
N VAL A 75 7.00 -7.05 4.00
CA VAL A 75 6.03 -7.00 2.90
C VAL A 75 6.56 -7.57 1.58
N MET A 76 7.87 -7.81 1.50
CA MET A 76 8.54 -8.37 0.33
C MET A 76 8.04 -9.78 0.04
N SER A 77 7.60 -10.01 -1.21
CA SER A 77 7.30 -11.37 -1.68
C SER A 77 8.56 -12.24 -1.67
N THR A 78 8.39 -13.52 -1.33
CA THR A 78 9.44 -14.54 -1.48
C THR A 78 9.41 -15.25 -2.83
N GLU A 79 8.39 -15.00 -3.65
CA GLU A 79 8.15 -15.73 -4.89
C GLU A 79 8.42 -14.87 -6.13
N VAL A 80 8.91 -15.53 -7.18
CA VAL A 80 8.99 -14.97 -8.53
C VAL A 80 7.65 -15.17 -9.22
N MET A 81 7.09 -14.10 -9.79
CA MET A 81 5.77 -14.09 -10.39
C MET A 81 5.83 -13.49 -11.80
N ALA A 82 5.31 -14.21 -12.79
CA ALA A 82 4.98 -13.59 -14.08
C ALA A 82 3.70 -12.78 -13.91
N TRP A 83 3.69 -11.55 -14.43
CA TRP A 83 2.53 -10.65 -14.31
C TRP A 83 1.87 -10.45 -15.67
N ASP A 84 0.56 -10.71 -15.72
CA ASP A 84 -0.27 -10.66 -16.93
C ASP A 84 -1.47 -9.72 -16.82
N GLU A 85 -1.83 -9.26 -15.61
CA GLU A 85 -2.92 -8.31 -15.43
C GLU A 85 -2.60 -6.94 -16.07
N GLN A 86 -3.57 -6.39 -16.80
CA GLN A 86 -3.50 -5.07 -17.41
C GLN A 86 -4.34 -4.05 -16.64
N LEU A 87 -4.26 -2.78 -17.04
CA LEU A 87 -5.17 -1.74 -16.58
C LEU A 87 -6.58 -2.03 -17.07
N ASP A 88 -7.58 -1.55 -16.33
CA ASP A 88 -8.94 -1.52 -16.82
C ASP A 88 -9.09 -0.55 -18.01
N ASP A 89 -10.09 -0.81 -18.87
CA ASP A 89 -10.31 -0.07 -20.12
C ASP A 89 -10.46 1.44 -19.91
N TRP A 90 -11.12 1.86 -18.83
CA TRP A 90 -11.29 3.28 -18.51
C TRP A 90 -9.93 3.94 -18.29
N THR A 91 -9.13 3.38 -17.37
CA THR A 91 -7.81 3.91 -17.05
C THR A 91 -6.88 3.87 -18.26
N ALA A 92 -6.91 2.79 -19.05
CA ALA A 92 -6.09 2.64 -20.24
C ALA A 92 -6.43 3.71 -21.30
N SER A 93 -7.72 3.98 -21.52
CA SER A 93 -8.19 5.02 -22.44
C SER A 93 -7.79 6.41 -21.97
N GLU A 94 -7.95 6.73 -20.68
CA GLU A 94 -7.68 8.06 -20.13
C GLU A 94 -6.21 8.47 -20.29
N ILE A 95 -5.29 7.53 -20.09
CA ILE A 95 -3.85 7.80 -20.17
C ILE A 95 -3.25 7.51 -21.55
N GLY A 96 -4.09 7.19 -22.54
CA GLY A 96 -3.68 6.95 -23.93
C GLY A 96 -2.69 5.80 -24.10
N VAL A 97 -2.94 4.66 -23.43
CA VAL A 97 -2.06 3.50 -23.58
C VAL A 97 -2.14 2.95 -25.01
N GLN A 98 -1.00 2.94 -25.70
CA GLN A 98 -0.86 2.25 -26.97
C GLN A 98 0.00 1.01 -26.75
N SER A 99 -0.54 -0.16 -27.10
CA SER A 99 0.23 -1.40 -27.11
C SER A 99 1.35 -1.28 -28.17
N ARG A 100 2.58 -1.49 -27.74
CA ARG A 100 3.78 -1.48 -28.57
C ARG A 100 4.51 -2.80 -28.40
N ASP A 101 5.46 -3.11 -29.28
CA ASP A 101 6.40 -4.20 -29.08
C ASP A 101 7.24 -3.90 -27.82
N GLY A 102 6.76 -4.39 -26.68
CA GLY A 102 7.35 -4.12 -25.37
C GLY A 102 8.56 -4.99 -25.09
N GLN A 103 9.30 -4.61 -24.05
CA GLN A 103 10.48 -5.32 -23.58
C GLN A 103 10.11 -6.30 -22.47
N HIS A 104 11.08 -7.07 -21.99
CA HIS A 104 10.95 -7.79 -20.73
C HIS A 104 11.42 -6.89 -19.58
N VAL A 105 10.51 -6.57 -18.66
CA VAL A 105 10.76 -5.77 -17.46
C VAL A 105 10.78 -6.69 -16.25
N VAL A 106 11.90 -6.69 -15.52
CA VAL A 106 12.02 -7.37 -14.23
C VAL A 106 11.82 -6.34 -13.11
N CYS A 107 10.79 -6.54 -12.28
CA CYS A 107 10.45 -5.66 -11.16
C CYS A 107 10.91 -6.26 -9.84
N LEU A 108 11.80 -5.57 -9.13
CA LEU A 108 12.17 -5.90 -7.75
C LEU A 108 11.05 -5.46 -6.80
N ASP A 109 10.47 -6.41 -6.08
CA ASP A 109 9.38 -6.13 -5.15
C ASP A 109 9.89 -5.68 -3.78
N PHE A 110 9.63 -4.42 -3.44
CA PHE A 110 9.89 -3.83 -2.13
C PHE A 110 8.59 -3.42 -1.41
N GLY A 111 7.46 -4.08 -1.71
CA GLY A 111 6.11 -3.64 -1.35
C GLY A 111 5.45 -2.87 -2.50
N MET A 112 5.66 -3.34 -3.73
CA MET A 112 5.19 -2.70 -4.95
C MET A 112 3.66 -2.75 -5.05
N LYS A 113 3.05 -1.61 -5.39
CA LYS A 113 1.61 -1.55 -5.69
C LYS A 113 1.34 -2.22 -7.02
N TRP A 114 0.32 -3.08 -7.07
CA TRP A 114 -0.09 -3.81 -8.29
C TRP A 114 -0.43 -2.94 -9.51
N ASN A 115 -0.73 -1.65 -9.33
CA ASN A 115 -0.93 -0.78 -10.49
C ASN A 115 0.35 -0.53 -11.30
N ILE A 116 1.53 -0.61 -10.68
CA ILE A 116 2.81 -0.42 -11.35
C ILE A 116 3.04 -1.48 -12.43
N PRO A 117 2.99 -2.80 -12.14
CA PRO A 117 3.14 -3.82 -13.17
C PRO A 117 2.00 -3.80 -14.19
N ARG A 118 0.76 -3.45 -13.81
CA ARG A 118 -0.34 -3.22 -14.77
C ARG A 118 -0.01 -2.16 -15.81
N HIS A 119 0.62 -1.05 -15.42
CA HIS A 119 1.07 -0.02 -16.36
C HIS A 119 2.13 -0.52 -17.35
N PHE A 120 3.06 -1.39 -16.91
CA PHE A 120 4.05 -2.00 -17.81
C PHE A 120 3.40 -2.99 -18.77
N ALA A 121 2.56 -3.90 -18.25
CA ALA A 121 1.87 -4.91 -19.04
C ALA A 121 0.97 -4.28 -20.10
N SER A 122 0.18 -3.26 -19.75
CA SER A 122 -0.71 -2.57 -20.69
C SER A 122 0.04 -1.88 -21.84
N ARG A 123 1.32 -1.54 -21.64
CA ARG A 123 2.20 -0.96 -22.67
C ARG A 123 2.88 -2.03 -23.56
N GLY A 124 2.46 -3.29 -23.44
CA GLY A 124 2.97 -4.41 -24.22
C GLY A 124 4.24 -5.07 -23.64
N ASN A 125 4.67 -4.69 -22.43
CA ASN A 125 5.86 -5.30 -21.82
C ASN A 125 5.52 -6.65 -21.20
N ARG A 126 6.41 -7.63 -21.34
CA ARG A 126 6.41 -8.82 -20.50
C ARG A 126 6.94 -8.42 -19.12
N VAL A 127 6.26 -8.79 -18.04
CA VAL A 127 6.64 -8.38 -16.68
C VAL A 127 6.91 -9.60 -15.82
N THR A 128 8.05 -9.59 -15.12
CA THR A 128 8.38 -10.57 -14.09
C THR A 128 8.69 -9.85 -12.80
N ILE A 129 7.95 -10.15 -11.74
CA ILE A 129 8.18 -9.64 -10.40
C ILE A 129 9.08 -10.62 -9.67
N VAL A 130 10.12 -10.13 -9.03
CA VAL A 130 11.08 -10.93 -8.26
C VAL A 130 11.23 -10.34 -6.85
N PRO A 131 11.63 -11.14 -5.85
CA PRO A 131 11.93 -10.64 -4.51
C PRO A 131 12.92 -9.49 -4.53
N GLY A 132 12.74 -8.50 -3.65
CA GLY A 132 13.61 -7.31 -3.59
C GLY A 132 15.09 -7.60 -3.31
N ASN A 133 15.41 -8.78 -2.77
CA ASN A 133 16.78 -9.23 -2.51
C ASN A 133 17.38 -10.10 -3.64
N THR A 134 16.72 -10.21 -4.79
CA THR A 134 17.22 -10.98 -5.96
C THR A 134 18.53 -10.37 -6.46
N SER A 135 19.53 -11.22 -6.73
CA SER A 135 20.85 -10.75 -7.16
C SER A 135 20.83 -10.23 -8.60
N ALA A 136 21.74 -9.30 -8.92
CA ALA A 136 21.89 -8.81 -10.29
C ALA A 136 22.35 -9.89 -11.28
N GLU A 137 22.99 -10.96 -10.80
CA GLU A 137 23.36 -12.11 -11.62
C GLU A 137 22.10 -12.90 -12.01
N ASP A 138 21.24 -13.21 -11.05
CA ASP A 138 20.00 -13.96 -11.29
C ASP A 138 19.04 -13.21 -12.21
N ILE A 139 18.98 -11.87 -12.12
CA ILE A 139 18.15 -11.03 -13.01
C ILE A 139 18.62 -11.06 -14.46
N ARG A 140 19.92 -11.28 -14.71
CA ARG A 140 20.51 -11.26 -16.07
C ARG A 140 20.47 -12.61 -16.78
N ARG A 141 20.14 -13.69 -16.07
CA ARG A 141 20.00 -15.05 -16.64
C ARG A 141 18.66 -15.18 -17.35
#